data_AF-A0AAW6GI04-F1
#
_entry.id   AF-A0AAW6GI04-F1
#
_cell.length_a   1.000
_cell.length_b   1.000
_cell.length_c   1.000
_cell.angle_alpha   90.00
_cell.angle_beta   90.00
_cell.angle_gamma   90.00
#
_symmetry.space_group_name_H-M   'P 1'
#
loop_
_entity.id
_entity.type
_entity.pdbx_description
1 polymer ?
#
loop_
_entity_poly.entity_id
_entity_poly.type
_entity_poly.pdbx_seq_one_letter_code
_entity_poly.pdbx_strand_id
1 'polypeptide(L)'
;MFKDEYVFSQLVKFLDYEKFKYIVKKFNGNKYIKSYTCWNQLLTMMFGQLSNRESLRDLVVAMEAHAGKLYHLGIGKSVTRSNLSKANEQRNYRIFEEYATFMIAEARKRRINKIFELDGHVYAFDSTTIELCLSMFEWAKFRKHKGRIKLHTLYDIEAEVTAFVHITPANIHMKTKLHFL
;
A
#
# COMPACT_ATOMS: atom_id res chain seq x y z
N MET A 1 -27.09 -16.69 -6.01
CA MET A 1 -26.93 -15.23 -6.18
C MET A 1 -26.54 -14.68 -4.81
N PHE A 2 -25.32 -14.19 -4.62
CA PHE A 2 -24.94 -13.57 -3.35
C PHE A 2 -25.80 -12.32 -3.16
N LYS A 3 -26.62 -12.28 -2.10
CA LYS A 3 -27.55 -11.18 -1.82
C LYS A 3 -26.83 -9.94 -1.31
N ASP A 4 -25.63 -10.11 -0.77
CA ASP A 4 -24.81 -9.08 -0.16
C ASP A 4 -23.48 -8.89 -0.91
N GLU A 5 -22.97 -7.67 -0.88
CA GLU A 5 -21.70 -7.31 -1.48
C GLU A 5 -20.52 -7.97 -0.75
N TYR A 6 -19.51 -8.44 -1.49
CA TYR A 6 -18.30 -9.03 -0.89
C TYR A 6 -17.60 -8.03 0.05
N VAL A 7 -17.10 -8.53 1.18
CA VAL A 7 -16.37 -7.72 2.18
C VAL A 7 -15.25 -6.88 1.54
N PHE A 8 -14.49 -7.48 0.62
CA PHE A 8 -13.44 -6.75 -0.09
C PHE A 8 -14.01 -5.55 -0.89
N SER A 9 -15.13 -5.72 -1.59
CA SER A 9 -15.76 -4.63 -2.32
C SER A 9 -16.27 -3.53 -1.38
N GLN A 10 -16.75 -3.88 -0.20
CA GLN A 10 -17.11 -2.91 0.85
C GLN A 10 -15.88 -2.13 1.34
N LEU A 11 -14.72 -2.79 1.52
CA LEU A 11 -13.47 -2.12 1.86
C LEU A 11 -13.02 -1.14 0.77
N VAL A 12 -13.18 -1.52 -0.50
CA VAL A 12 -12.84 -0.68 -1.65
C VAL A 12 -13.69 0.59 -1.70
N LYS A 13 -14.92 0.58 -1.18
CA LYS A 13 -15.77 1.79 -1.12
C LYS A 13 -15.20 2.91 -0.25
N PHE A 14 -14.30 2.60 0.69
CA PHE A 14 -13.62 3.62 1.49
C PHE A 14 -12.50 4.32 0.71
N LEU A 15 -12.08 3.78 -0.43
CA LEU A 15 -11.02 4.34 -1.26
C LEU A 15 -11.58 5.43 -2.18
N ASP A 16 -11.00 6.62 -2.13
CA ASP A 16 -11.35 7.71 -3.06
C ASP A 16 -10.80 7.41 -4.47
N TYR A 17 -11.68 6.90 -5.33
CA TYR A 17 -11.32 6.54 -6.71
C TYR A 17 -10.97 7.76 -7.57
N GLU A 18 -11.68 8.88 -7.41
CA GLU A 18 -11.46 10.07 -8.24
C GLU A 18 -10.12 10.73 -7.90
N LYS A 19 -9.76 10.78 -6.61
CA LYS A 19 -8.42 11.20 -6.20
C LYS A 19 -7.34 10.27 -6.74
N PHE A 20 -7.54 8.96 -6.68
CA PHE A 20 -6.59 8.01 -7.26
C PHE A 20 -6.40 8.23 -8.76
N LYS A 21 -7.50 8.35 -9.50
CA LYS A 21 -7.50 8.60 -10.94
C LYS A 21 -6.77 9.89 -11.32
N TYR A 22 -6.97 10.96 -10.53
CA TYR A 22 -6.21 12.20 -10.69
C TYR A 22 -4.69 11.98 -10.53
N ILE A 23 -4.26 11.27 -9.49
CA ILE A 23 -2.84 10.96 -9.24
C ILE A 23 -2.27 10.09 -10.37
N VAL A 24 -3.00 9.07 -10.83
CA VAL A 24 -2.55 8.24 -11.96
C VAL A 24 -2.34 9.10 -13.21
N LYS A 25 -3.23 10.07 -13.47
CA LYS A 25 -3.08 10.99 -14.60
C LYS A 25 -1.84 11.87 -14.45
N LYS A 26 -1.59 12.43 -13.25
CA LYS A 26 -0.41 13.24 -12.93
C LYS A 26 0.91 12.53 -13.27
N PHE A 27 1.01 11.22 -13.01
CA PHE A 27 2.21 10.42 -13.29
C PHE A 27 2.15 9.64 -14.60
N ASN A 28 1.12 9.84 -15.44
CA ASN A 28 0.90 9.05 -16.65
C ASN A 28 0.91 7.52 -16.41
N GLY A 29 0.44 7.06 -15.24
CA GLY A 29 0.60 5.66 -14.81
C GLY A 29 -0.15 4.62 -15.66
N ASN A 30 -1.18 5.06 -16.38
CA ASN A 30 -1.93 4.22 -17.32
C ASN A 30 -1.59 4.51 -18.80
N LYS A 31 -0.50 5.24 -19.09
CA LYS A 31 -0.10 5.52 -20.47
C LYS A 31 0.13 4.21 -21.23
N TYR A 32 -0.51 4.05 -22.38
CA TYR A 32 -0.48 2.83 -23.22
C TYR A 32 -1.05 1.55 -22.57
N ILE A 33 -1.67 1.65 -21.39
CA ILE A 33 -2.28 0.50 -20.72
C ILE A 33 -3.67 0.25 -21.30
N LYS A 34 -3.84 -0.90 -21.97
CA LYS A 34 -5.13 -1.34 -22.55
C LYS A 34 -6.02 -2.08 -21.55
N SER A 35 -5.41 -2.84 -20.65
CA SER A 35 -6.08 -3.65 -19.63
C SER A 35 -5.23 -3.68 -18.36
N TYR A 36 -5.84 -4.05 -17.24
CA TYR A 36 -5.18 -4.14 -15.93
C TYR A 36 -4.55 -2.80 -15.52
N THR A 37 -5.35 -1.79 -15.21
CA THR A 37 -4.93 -0.42 -14.83
C THR A 37 -4.16 -0.36 -13.49
N CYS A 38 -3.61 0.81 -13.15
CA CYS A 38 -3.07 1.08 -11.81
C CYS A 38 -4.09 0.80 -10.69
N TRP A 39 -5.38 1.02 -10.95
CA TRP A 39 -6.44 0.69 -9.99
C TRP A 39 -6.56 -0.82 -9.79
N ASN A 40 -6.54 -1.60 -10.89
CA ASN A 40 -6.60 -3.05 -10.80
C ASN A 40 -5.40 -3.62 -10.03
N GLN A 41 -4.21 -3.03 -10.23
CA GLN A 41 -3.03 -3.40 -9.45
C GLN A 41 -3.16 -3.02 -7.97
N LEU A 42 -3.66 -1.81 -7.64
CA LEU A 42 -3.91 -1.44 -6.24
C LEU A 42 -4.78 -2.49 -5.55
N LEU A 43 -5.93 -2.82 -6.16
CA LEU A 43 -6.86 -3.78 -5.59
C LEU A 43 -6.27 -5.19 -5.50
N THR A 44 -5.50 -5.60 -6.51
CA THR A 44 -4.80 -6.90 -6.51
C THR A 44 -3.79 -6.98 -5.36
N MET A 45 -2.99 -5.93 -5.16
CA MET A 45 -1.99 -5.87 -4.09
C MET A 45 -2.66 -5.81 -2.71
N MET A 46 -3.73 -5.02 -2.55
CA MET A 46 -4.51 -4.96 -1.31
C MET A 46 -5.12 -6.30 -0.95
N PHE A 47 -5.71 -7.01 -1.92
CA PHE A 47 -6.22 -8.36 -1.68
C PHE A 47 -5.11 -9.29 -1.21
N GLY A 48 -3.93 -9.24 -1.85
CA GLY A 48 -2.79 -10.05 -1.44
C GLY A 48 -2.37 -9.81 0.01
N GLN A 49 -2.32 -8.54 0.43
CA GLN A 49 -2.03 -8.20 1.83
C GLN A 49 -3.12 -8.70 2.79
N LEU A 50 -4.40 -8.42 2.50
CA LEU A 50 -5.52 -8.80 3.36
C LEU A 50 -5.75 -10.31 3.46
N SER A 51 -5.38 -11.05 2.42
CA SER A 51 -5.47 -12.52 2.40
C SER A 51 -4.15 -13.21 2.76
N ASN A 52 -3.15 -12.46 3.22
CA ASN A 52 -1.83 -12.96 3.64
C ASN A 52 -1.16 -13.83 2.56
N ARG A 53 -1.10 -13.35 1.32
CA ARG A 53 -0.41 -14.02 0.22
C ARG A 53 1.07 -13.67 0.23
N GLU A 54 1.93 -14.68 0.25
CA GLU A 54 3.38 -14.49 0.48
C GLU A 54 4.18 -14.30 -0.82
N SER A 55 3.58 -14.61 -1.98
CA SER A 55 4.26 -14.48 -3.28
C SER A 55 3.32 -14.09 -4.41
N LEU A 56 3.90 -13.59 -5.51
CA LEU A 56 3.16 -13.32 -6.75
C LEU A 56 2.44 -14.57 -7.28
N ARG A 57 3.06 -15.75 -7.14
CA ARG A 57 2.45 -17.01 -7.59
C ARG A 57 1.26 -17.38 -6.72
N ASP A 58 1.42 -17.33 -5.41
CA ASP A 58 0.35 -17.62 -4.44
C ASP A 58 -0.84 -16.66 -4.63
N LEU A 59 -0.57 -15.36 -4.80
CA LEU A 59 -1.59 -14.36 -5.09
C LEU A 59 -2.36 -14.66 -6.38
N VAL A 60 -1.66 -14.99 -7.48
CA VAL A 60 -2.31 -15.30 -8.76
C VAL A 60 -3.17 -16.56 -8.66
N VAL A 61 -2.68 -17.61 -8.00
CA VAL A 61 -3.45 -18.85 -7.80
C VAL A 61 -4.73 -18.58 -7.01
N ALA A 62 -4.65 -17.79 -5.95
CA ALA A 62 -5.83 -17.39 -5.17
C ALA A 62 -6.83 -16.56 -6.01
N MET A 63 -6.32 -15.67 -6.86
CA MET A 63 -7.16 -14.88 -7.78
C MET A 63 -7.83 -15.73 -8.85
N GLU A 64 -7.12 -16.71 -9.41
CA GLU A 64 -7.64 -17.64 -10.42
C GLU A 64 -8.74 -18.54 -9.85
N ALA A 65 -8.57 -19.06 -8.63
CA ALA A 65 -9.60 -19.80 -7.91
C ALA A 65 -10.88 -18.97 -7.67
N HIS A 66 -10.77 -17.64 -7.71
CA HIS A 66 -11.87 -16.70 -7.58
C HIS A 66 -12.14 -15.88 -8.85
N ALA A 67 -11.70 -16.36 -10.02
CA ALA A 67 -11.79 -15.62 -11.30
C ALA A 67 -13.21 -15.13 -11.61
N GLY A 68 -14.23 -15.96 -11.37
CA GLY A 68 -15.64 -15.60 -11.57
C GLY A 68 -16.15 -14.49 -10.65
N LYS A 69 -15.42 -14.16 -9.58
CA LYS A 69 -15.77 -13.12 -8.61
C LYS A 69 -14.98 -11.82 -8.80
N LEU A 70 -13.83 -11.84 -9.49
CA LEU A 70 -12.92 -10.69 -9.62
C LEU A 70 -13.59 -9.43 -10.16
N TYR A 71 -14.57 -9.58 -11.06
CA TYR A 71 -15.36 -8.46 -11.56
C TYR A 71 -16.15 -7.77 -10.44
N HIS A 72 -16.81 -8.56 -9.59
CA HIS A 72 -17.56 -8.06 -8.44
C HIS A 72 -16.66 -7.50 -7.33
N LEU A 73 -15.39 -7.89 -7.30
CA LEU A 73 -14.35 -7.35 -6.41
C LEU A 73 -13.73 -6.04 -6.92
N GLY A 74 -14.15 -5.54 -8.09
CA GLY A 74 -13.60 -4.33 -8.72
C GLY A 74 -12.23 -4.52 -9.39
N ILE A 75 -11.63 -5.71 -9.28
CA ILE A 75 -10.30 -6.04 -9.85
C ILE A 75 -10.38 -6.19 -11.38
N GLY A 76 -11.54 -6.55 -11.92
CA GLY A 76 -11.78 -6.63 -13.36
C GLY A 76 -11.47 -8.00 -13.96
N LYS A 77 -11.07 -8.02 -15.24
CA LYS A 77 -10.84 -9.25 -16.00
C LYS A 77 -9.42 -9.77 -15.77
N SER A 78 -9.33 -10.94 -15.11
CA SER A 78 -8.17 -11.81 -14.85
C SER A 78 -6.84 -11.14 -14.49
N VAL A 79 -6.31 -11.47 -13.31
CA VAL A 79 -4.95 -11.16 -12.89
C VAL A 79 -4.05 -12.29 -13.35
N THR A 80 -3.03 -12.00 -14.16
CA THR A 80 -2.03 -12.99 -14.56
C THR A 80 -0.70 -12.70 -13.90
N ARG A 81 0.14 -13.72 -13.71
CA ARG A 81 1.48 -13.51 -13.16
C ARG A 81 2.30 -12.53 -13.99
N SER A 82 2.18 -12.57 -15.32
CA SER A 82 2.91 -11.69 -16.22
C SER A 82 2.43 -10.24 -16.14
N ASN A 83 1.12 -10.00 -16.11
CA ASN A 83 0.60 -8.63 -16.04
C ASN A 83 0.91 -7.97 -14.69
N LEU A 84 0.80 -8.72 -13.59
CA LEU A 84 1.09 -8.23 -12.25
C LEU A 84 2.59 -7.97 -12.06
N SER A 85 3.46 -8.89 -12.49
CA SER A 85 4.91 -8.71 -12.42
C SER A 85 5.35 -7.48 -13.21
N LYS A 86 4.89 -7.35 -14.46
CA LYS A 86 5.23 -6.21 -15.32
C LYS A 86 4.72 -4.88 -14.75
N ALA A 87 3.51 -4.88 -14.19
CA ALA A 87 2.95 -3.70 -13.54
C ALA A 87 3.76 -3.27 -12.30
N ASN A 88 4.20 -4.22 -11.48
CA ASN A 88 5.02 -3.94 -10.30
C ASN A 88 6.41 -3.39 -10.66
N GLU A 89 6.98 -3.84 -11.78
CA GLU A 89 8.30 -3.38 -12.25
C GLU A 89 8.23 -1.99 -12.91
N GLN A 90 7.22 -1.74 -13.75
CA GLN A 90 7.24 -0.60 -14.66
C GLN A 90 6.47 0.63 -14.16
N ARG A 91 5.54 0.47 -13.21
CA ARG A 91 4.70 1.60 -12.77
C ARG A 91 5.41 2.43 -11.74
N ASN A 92 5.25 3.74 -11.89
CA ASN A 92 5.82 4.70 -10.96
C ASN A 92 5.19 4.52 -9.57
N TYR A 93 6.00 4.07 -8.61
CA TYR A 93 5.56 3.82 -7.24
C TYR A 93 4.98 5.07 -6.56
N ARG A 94 5.38 6.27 -7.00
CA ARG A 94 4.90 7.56 -6.46
C ARG A 94 3.39 7.72 -6.56
N ILE A 95 2.75 7.02 -7.50
CA ILE A 95 1.28 6.97 -7.59
C ILE A 95 0.68 6.41 -6.31
N PHE A 96 1.22 5.28 -5.83
CA PHE A 96 0.72 4.59 -4.66
C PHE A 96 1.17 5.28 -3.37
N GLU A 97 2.38 5.85 -3.34
CA GLU A 97 2.90 6.64 -2.22
C GLU A 97 2.08 7.91 -1.98
N GLU A 98 1.82 8.70 -3.03
CA GLU A 98 1.00 9.92 -2.93
C GLU A 98 -0.44 9.60 -2.53
N TYR A 99 -0.99 8.50 -3.05
CA TYR A 99 -2.32 8.05 -2.67
C TYR A 99 -2.39 7.54 -1.22
N ALA A 100 -1.42 6.76 -0.76
CA ALA A 100 -1.34 6.30 0.62
C ALA A 100 -1.26 7.48 1.59
N THR A 101 -0.42 8.48 1.29
CA THR A 101 -0.32 9.72 2.06
C THR A 101 -1.66 10.46 2.13
N PHE A 102 -2.36 10.56 1.00
CA PHE A 102 -3.71 11.14 0.96
C PHE A 102 -4.71 10.37 1.83
N MET A 103 -4.74 9.04 1.71
CA MET A 103 -5.66 8.19 2.48
C MET A 103 -5.38 8.24 3.98
N ILE A 104 -4.11 8.32 4.39
CA ILE A 104 -3.70 8.56 5.77
C ILE A 104 -4.28 9.88 6.28
N ALA A 105 -4.11 10.97 5.53
CA ALA A 105 -4.64 12.28 5.92
C ALA A 105 -6.18 12.28 6.03
N GLU A 106 -6.87 11.62 5.12
CA GLU A 106 -8.33 11.46 5.19
C GLU A 106 -8.78 10.63 6.40
N ALA A 107 -8.09 9.53 6.69
CA ALA A 107 -8.40 8.69 7.84
C ALA A 107 -8.25 9.45 9.17
N ARG A 108 -7.17 10.23 9.31
CA ARG A 108 -6.93 11.10 10.47
C ARG A 108 -8.03 12.13 10.69
N LYS A 109 -8.45 12.82 9.63
CA LYS A 109 -9.52 13.83 9.74
C LYS A 109 -10.86 13.25 10.20
N ARG A 110 -11.14 11.99 9.85
CA ARG A 110 -12.40 11.31 10.21
C ARG A 110 -12.38 10.74 11.63
N ARG A 111 -11.20 10.55 12.22
CA ARG A 111 -11.02 10.10 13.60
C ARG A 111 -10.40 11.19 14.45
N ILE A 112 -11.26 12.04 15.01
CA ILE A 112 -10.88 13.01 16.03
C ILE A 112 -11.47 12.54 17.34
N ASN A 113 -10.77 11.63 18.00
CA ASN A 113 -11.02 11.33 19.41
C ASN A 113 -10.02 12.16 20.23
N LYS A 114 -10.45 12.71 21.37
CA LYS A 114 -9.55 13.31 22.35
C LYS A 114 -9.51 12.39 23.56
N ILE A 115 -8.69 11.35 23.48
CA ILE A 115 -8.64 10.30 24.51
C ILE A 115 -7.87 10.83 25.73
N PHE A 116 -6.82 11.61 25.51
CA PHE A 116 -5.95 12.08 26.59
C PHE A 116 -6.31 13.49 27.09
N GLU A 117 -7.26 14.16 26.44
CA GLU A 117 -7.66 15.55 26.74
C GLU A 117 -6.48 16.55 26.79
N LEU A 118 -5.38 16.23 26.10
CA LEU A 118 -4.21 17.09 26.02
C LEU A 118 -4.38 18.13 24.91
N ASP A 119 -3.79 19.32 25.13
CA ASP A 119 -3.62 20.30 24.07
C ASP A 119 -2.47 19.85 23.14
N GLY A 120 -2.79 19.02 22.16
CA GLY A 120 -1.85 18.53 21.16
C GLY A 120 -2.23 17.15 20.61
N HIS A 121 -1.31 16.55 19.85
CA HIS A 121 -1.43 15.17 19.38
C HIS A 121 -0.41 14.29 20.09
N VAL A 122 -0.83 13.11 20.53
CA VAL A 122 0.07 12.11 21.13
C VAL A 122 0.44 11.08 20.07
N TYR A 123 1.74 10.96 19.79
CA TYR A 123 2.26 10.05 18.78
C TYR A 123 3.10 8.93 19.39
N ALA A 124 2.88 7.71 18.93
CA ALA A 124 3.81 6.61 19.09
C ALA A 124 4.76 6.57 17.89
N PHE A 125 6.06 6.47 18.15
CA PHE A 125 7.06 6.31 17.10
C PHE A 125 7.63 4.89 17.19
N ASP A 126 7.61 4.18 16.07
CA ASP A 126 8.19 2.84 15.94
C ASP A 126 8.89 2.64 14.59
N SER A 127 9.76 1.64 14.50
CA SER A 127 10.37 1.25 13.23
C SER A 127 10.35 -0.26 13.02
N THR A 128 9.76 -0.69 11.89
CA THR A 128 9.77 -2.09 11.47
C THR A 128 10.86 -2.33 10.44
N THR A 129 11.63 -3.41 10.57
CA THR A 129 12.65 -3.80 9.57
C THR A 129 12.09 -4.86 8.64
N ILE A 130 12.16 -4.62 7.33
CA ILE A 130 11.72 -5.56 6.29
C ILE A 130 12.95 -6.06 5.53
N GLU A 131 13.08 -7.38 5.41
CA GLU A 131 14.13 -8.00 4.61
C GLU A 131 13.78 -7.97 3.13
N LEU A 132 14.77 -7.61 2.30
CA LEU A 132 14.63 -7.52 0.86
C LEU A 132 15.73 -8.32 0.15
N CYS A 133 15.40 -8.81 -1.05
CA CYS A 133 16.38 -9.38 -1.94
C CYS A 133 17.32 -8.28 -2.45
N LEU A 134 18.60 -8.33 -2.08
CA LEU A 134 19.56 -7.27 -2.42
C LEU A 134 19.74 -7.09 -3.93
N SER A 135 19.67 -8.19 -4.71
CA SER A 135 19.79 -8.13 -6.17
C SER A 135 18.59 -7.44 -6.86
N MET A 136 17.44 -7.36 -6.18
CA MET A 136 16.28 -6.63 -6.69
C MET A 136 16.20 -5.20 -6.14
N PHE A 137 16.75 -4.97 -4.94
CA PHE A 137 16.68 -3.69 -4.22
C PHE A 137 18.07 -3.23 -3.80
N GLU A 138 18.93 -2.90 -4.76
CA GLU A 138 20.33 -2.53 -4.51
C GLU A 138 20.48 -1.30 -3.60
N TRP A 139 19.55 -0.35 -3.71
CA TRP A 139 19.50 0.85 -2.87
C TRP A 139 19.28 0.53 -1.38
N ALA A 140 18.71 -0.64 -1.05
CA ALA A 140 18.42 -1.07 0.31
C ALA A 140 19.56 -1.89 0.94
N LYS A 141 20.81 -1.69 0.50
CA LYS A 141 21.98 -2.42 1.00
C LYS A 141 22.19 -2.19 2.51
N PHE A 142 22.13 -3.26 3.28
CA PHE A 142 22.41 -3.25 4.72
C PHE A 142 23.75 -3.90 5.07
N ARG A 143 24.08 -5.02 4.42
CA ARG A 143 25.37 -5.71 4.51
C ARG A 143 25.79 -6.24 3.13
N LYS A 144 26.97 -6.86 3.04
CA LYS A 144 27.54 -7.39 1.78
C LYS A 144 26.55 -8.21 0.94
N HIS A 145 25.77 -9.08 1.59
CA HIS A 145 24.81 -9.97 0.92
C HIS A 145 23.36 -9.85 1.47
N LYS A 146 23.03 -8.75 2.16
CA LYS A 146 21.69 -8.55 2.75
C LYS A 146 21.12 -7.18 2.42
N GLY A 147 19.94 -7.17 1.79
CA GLY A 147 19.11 -5.99 1.60
C GLY A 147 18.08 -5.89 2.70
N ARG A 148 17.91 -4.72 3.31
CA ARG A 148 16.90 -4.47 4.34
C ARG A 148 16.48 -3.01 4.30
N ILE A 149 15.20 -2.75 4.49
CA ILE A 149 14.67 -1.41 4.74
C ILE A 149 14.15 -1.30 6.16
N LYS A 150 14.04 -0.07 6.64
CA LYS A 150 13.26 0.29 7.83
C LYS A 150 12.10 1.17 7.42
N LEU A 151 10.94 0.82 7.94
CA LEU A 151 9.71 1.59 7.88
C LEU A 151 9.57 2.35 9.19
N HIS A 152 9.92 3.63 9.20
CA HIS A 152 9.72 4.50 10.36
C HIS A 152 8.29 5.01 10.33
N THR A 153 7.53 4.72 11.39
CA THR A 153 6.10 5.00 11.45
C THR A 153 5.83 5.89 12.65
N LEU A 154 5.17 7.02 12.39
CA LEU A 154 4.55 7.84 13.43
C LEU A 154 3.07 7.46 13.45
N TYR A 155 2.60 6.94 14.58
CA TYR A 155 1.23 6.52 14.79
C TYR A 155 0.53 7.52 15.70
N ASP A 156 -0.57 8.09 15.22
CA ASP A 156 -1.43 8.99 15.99
C ASP A 156 -2.28 8.14 16.93
N ILE A 157 -1.97 8.17 18.22
CA ILE A 157 -2.60 7.28 19.21
C ILE A 157 -4.07 7.64 19.38
N GLU A 158 -4.39 8.94 19.36
CA GLU A 158 -5.76 9.40 19.54
C GLU A 158 -6.63 9.13 18.32
N ALA A 159 -6.09 9.37 17.12
CA ALA A 159 -6.79 9.05 15.88
C ALA A 159 -6.77 7.54 15.56
N GLU A 160 -5.98 6.74 16.28
CA GLU A 160 -5.73 5.31 16.05
C GLU A 160 -5.32 4.99 14.59
N VAL A 161 -4.58 5.89 13.95
CA VAL A 161 -4.15 5.73 12.56
C VAL A 161 -2.71 6.19 12.41
N THR A 162 -2.04 5.66 11.38
CA THR A 162 -0.72 6.14 11.01
C THR A 162 -0.78 7.62 10.65
N ALA A 163 0.09 8.43 11.25
CA ALA A 163 0.25 9.85 10.94
C ALA A 163 1.20 10.07 9.76
N PHE A 164 2.28 9.29 9.74
CA PHE A 164 3.36 9.46 8.79
C PHE A 164 4.19 8.19 8.66
N VAL A 165 4.74 7.96 7.47
CA VAL A 165 5.58 6.80 7.14
C VAL A 165 6.78 7.26 6.34
N HIS A 166 7.98 6.79 6.69
CA HIS A 166 9.18 7.03 5.92
C HIS A 166 10.05 5.78 5.79
N ILE A 167 10.44 5.47 4.57
CA ILE A 167 11.21 4.28 4.23
C ILE A 167 12.68 4.66 4.07
N THR A 168 13.57 3.95 4.75
CA THR A 168 15.02 4.12 4.60
C THR A 168 15.73 2.79 4.46
N PRO A 169 16.97 2.76 3.95
CA PRO A 169 17.87 1.65 4.21
C PRO A 169 17.98 1.34 5.71
N ALA A 170 18.11 0.06 6.08
CA ALA A 170 18.01 -0.37 7.48
C ALA A 170 19.21 0.03 8.37
N ASN A 171 20.31 0.51 7.79
CA ASN A 171 21.46 1.03 8.54
C ASN A 171 21.17 2.39 9.19
N ILE A 172 20.11 3.09 8.76
CA ILE A 172 19.65 4.33 9.40
C ILE A 172 18.94 3.99 10.72
N HIS A 173 19.35 4.64 11.80
CA HIS A 173 18.79 4.42 13.12
C HIS A 173 17.57 5.32 13.35
N MET A 174 16.62 4.80 14.13
CA MET A 174 15.35 5.47 14.46
C MET A 174 15.57 6.82 15.17
N LYS A 175 16.53 6.88 16.12
CA LYS A 175 16.93 8.13 16.80
C LYS A 175 17.39 9.23 15.84
N THR A 176 18.07 8.86 14.76
CA THR A 176 18.56 9.81 13.75
C THR A 176 17.41 10.43 12.95
N LYS A 177 16.25 9.77 12.88
CA LYS A 177 15.09 10.24 12.11
C LYS A 177 14.04 10.99 12.92
N LEU A 178 14.02 10.85 14.24
CA LEU A 178 13.12 11.61 15.10
C LEU A 178 13.28 13.14 14.94
N HIS A 179 14.47 13.62 14.57
CA HIS A 179 14.72 15.06 14.33
C HIS A 179 14.18 15.58 12.98
N PHE A 180 13.79 14.71 12.06
CA PHE A 180 13.35 15.06 10.71
C PHE A 180 11.84 14.91 10.50
N LEU A 181 11.12 14.43 11.51
CA LEU A 181 9.68 14.15 11.51
C LEU A 181 8.99 15.01 12.56
#